data_AF-A0A1B8FH32-F1
#
_entry.id   AF-A0A1B8FH32-F1
#
_cell.length_a   1.000
_cell.length_b   1.000
_cell.length_c   1.000
_cell.angle_alpha   90.00
_cell.angle_beta   90.00
_cell.angle_gamma   90.00
#
_symmetry.space_group_name_H-M   'P 1'
#
loop_
_entity.id
_entity.type
_entity.pdbx_description
1 polymer ?
#
loop_
_entity_poly.entity_id
_entity_poly.type
_entity_poly.pdbx_seq_one_letter_code
_entity_poly.pdbx_strand_id
1 'polypeptide(L)'
;MLSRTQTLLSASLNTYVADIAHNIGDIWLPVVDGDFLPAAPSQLIREHRFAKVTTMIGAFISSYVPGVTTANIEHLISLYPVSDFTADPAVTDLSSEFFRAARIFRDILMTCQPMLYGEHIAAAGNDVYLYNWNQTILDPVLESITNETGFGPIHTSEFAYIFGNLSHYDVNGYPFNPAPEDYELRDRGSRSWSTFASVGKPGVKGRDTFQGVGKAFPSGGDEVYVFVAGGPHEGLSAIDGPDSTKVLREQKLRERCEFINSPELIEQLGY
;
A
#
# COMPACT_ATOMS: atom_id res chain seq x y z
N MET A 1 45.30 18.52 -9.78
CA MET A 1 44.23 17.85 -10.55
C MET A 1 43.53 16.89 -9.62
N LEU A 2 42.21 17.02 -9.44
CA LEU A 2 41.42 16.03 -8.72
C LEU A 2 41.41 14.71 -9.51
N SER A 3 41.35 13.57 -8.82
CA SER A 3 41.18 12.28 -9.50
C SER A 3 39.81 12.25 -10.18
N ARG A 4 39.68 11.47 -11.27
CA ARG A 4 38.41 11.38 -12.03
C ARG A 4 37.23 10.99 -11.13
N THR A 5 37.46 10.13 -10.16
CA THR A 5 36.44 9.70 -9.18
C THR A 5 36.03 10.83 -8.25
N GLN A 6 36.98 11.68 -7.82
CA GLN A 6 36.68 12.83 -6.97
C GLN A 6 35.92 13.91 -7.75
N THR A 7 36.25 14.12 -9.03
CA THR A 7 35.51 15.03 -9.91
C THR A 7 34.07 14.56 -10.16
N LEU A 8 33.84 13.25 -10.34
CA LEU A 8 32.51 12.66 -10.49
C LEU A 8 31.67 12.81 -9.21
N LEU A 9 32.26 12.52 -8.05
CA LEU A 9 31.60 12.66 -6.75
C LEU A 9 31.18 14.12 -6.47
N SER A 10 32.07 15.08 -6.72
CA SER A 10 31.76 16.51 -6.52
C SER A 10 30.67 17.01 -7.46
N ALA A 11 30.58 16.50 -8.70
CA ALA A 11 29.51 16.85 -9.63
C ALA A 11 28.15 16.28 -9.20
N SER A 12 28.12 15.04 -8.68
CA SER A 12 26.91 14.42 -8.15
C SER A 12 26.40 15.17 -6.92
N LEU A 13 27.28 15.50 -5.96
CA LEU A 13 26.90 16.23 -4.75
C LEU A 13 26.44 17.67 -5.02
N ASN A 14 26.95 18.33 -6.06
CA ASN A 14 26.54 19.70 -6.42
C ASN A 14 25.22 19.78 -7.20
N THR A 15 24.78 18.68 -7.81
CA THR A 15 23.62 18.65 -8.71
C THR A 15 22.45 17.86 -8.12
N TYR A 16 22.74 16.87 -7.28
CA TYR A 16 21.73 16.03 -6.65
C TYR A 16 21.17 16.70 -5.39
N VAL A 17 19.89 17.01 -5.42
CA VAL A 17 19.12 17.45 -4.27
C VAL A 17 18.15 16.32 -3.94
N ALA A 18 18.40 15.61 -2.84
CA ALA A 18 17.49 14.58 -2.33
C ALA A 18 16.41 15.28 -1.49
N ASP A 19 15.39 15.80 -2.15
CA ASP A 19 14.23 16.38 -1.49
C ASP A 19 12.91 15.90 -2.10
N ILE A 20 11.82 16.29 -1.44
CA ILE A 20 10.46 15.85 -1.73
C ILE A 20 9.96 16.38 -3.09
N ALA A 21 10.59 17.42 -3.65
CA ALA A 21 10.24 17.98 -4.96
C ALA A 21 10.96 17.26 -6.13
N HIS A 22 11.96 16.42 -5.84
CA HIS A 22 12.78 15.73 -6.84
C HIS A 22 12.76 14.24 -6.54
N ASN A 23 11.77 13.56 -7.14
CA ASN A 23 11.51 12.12 -7.06
C ASN A 23 12.79 11.28 -6.86
N ILE A 24 12.95 10.73 -5.66
CA ILE A 24 14.22 10.18 -5.14
C ILE A 24 14.70 8.94 -5.94
N GLY A 25 13.84 8.33 -6.76
CA GLY A 25 14.11 7.12 -7.54
C GLY A 25 14.56 7.30 -9.00
N ASP A 26 14.46 8.49 -9.61
CA ASP A 26 14.50 8.63 -11.07
C ASP A 26 15.91 8.73 -11.70
N ILE A 27 16.97 8.79 -10.89
CA ILE A 27 18.35 8.95 -11.38
C ILE A 27 19.15 7.64 -11.35
N TRP A 28 18.73 6.71 -10.49
CA TRP A 28 19.30 5.36 -10.36
C TRP A 28 18.29 4.36 -10.89
N LEU A 29 17.99 4.49 -12.18
CA LEU A 29 17.07 3.62 -12.87
C LEU A 29 17.75 2.31 -13.28
N PRO A 30 16.99 1.24 -13.51
CA PRO A 30 17.49 0.00 -14.09
C PRO A 30 18.35 0.28 -15.34
N VAL A 31 19.51 -0.38 -15.41
CA VAL A 31 20.44 -0.28 -16.55
C VAL A 31 20.47 -1.58 -17.32
N VAL A 32 20.85 -1.50 -18.58
CA VAL A 32 21.11 -2.69 -19.40
C VAL A 32 22.27 -3.46 -18.78
N ASP A 33 21.97 -4.56 -18.12
CA ASP A 33 22.91 -5.39 -17.38
C ASP A 33 23.23 -6.69 -18.11
N GLY A 34 22.51 -6.99 -19.20
CA GLY A 34 22.67 -8.23 -19.97
C GLY A 34 21.95 -9.42 -19.34
N ASP A 35 21.18 -9.21 -18.27
CA ASP A 35 20.43 -10.22 -17.53
C ASP A 35 18.96 -9.79 -17.40
N PHE A 36 18.63 -8.96 -16.41
CA PHE A 36 17.27 -8.47 -16.19
C PHE A 36 16.80 -7.51 -17.31
N LEU A 37 17.71 -6.64 -17.77
CA LEU A 37 17.57 -5.86 -19.00
C LEU A 37 18.62 -6.36 -20.00
N PRO A 38 18.29 -7.38 -20.81
CA PRO A 38 19.28 -8.07 -21.64
C PRO A 38 19.80 -7.23 -22.81
N ALA A 39 19.12 -6.14 -23.16
CA ALA A 39 19.56 -5.14 -24.14
C ALA A 39 18.93 -3.78 -23.85
N ALA A 40 19.38 -2.73 -24.56
CA ALA A 40 18.76 -1.41 -24.48
C ALA A 40 17.24 -1.52 -24.74
N PRO A 41 16.37 -0.91 -23.91
CA PRO A 41 14.93 -0.98 -24.11
C PRO A 41 14.49 -0.57 -25.52
N SER A 42 15.17 0.38 -26.17
CA SER A 42 14.91 0.79 -27.56
C SER A 42 15.23 -0.29 -28.61
N GLN A 43 16.17 -1.19 -28.32
CA GLN A 43 16.47 -2.36 -29.14
C GLN A 43 15.45 -3.46 -28.89
N LEU A 44 15.13 -3.75 -27.62
CA LEU A 44 14.06 -4.69 -27.26
C LEU A 44 12.75 -4.27 -27.93
N ILE A 45 12.46 -2.95 -27.95
CA ILE A 45 11.32 -2.31 -28.61
C ILE A 45 11.31 -2.49 -30.15
N ARG A 46 12.46 -2.51 -30.78
CA ARG A 46 12.58 -2.67 -32.25
C ARG A 46 12.47 -4.13 -32.67
N GLU A 47 12.95 -5.03 -31.83
CA GLU A 47 12.97 -6.48 -32.05
C GLU A 47 11.65 -7.16 -31.64
N HIS A 48 10.66 -6.39 -31.17
CA HIS A 48 9.40 -6.94 -30.66
C HIS A 48 9.59 -7.90 -29.47
N ARG A 49 10.64 -7.66 -28.68
CA ARG A 49 11.00 -8.41 -27.47
C ARG A 49 10.46 -7.72 -26.21
N PHE A 50 9.18 -7.39 -26.26
CA PHE A 50 8.40 -6.75 -25.21
C PHE A 50 6.94 -7.04 -25.50
N ALA A 51 6.09 -6.98 -24.48
CA ALA A 51 4.66 -7.20 -24.64
C ALA A 51 4.03 -6.11 -25.54
N LYS A 52 3.04 -6.47 -26.37
CA LYS A 52 2.43 -5.56 -27.36
C LYS A 52 1.19 -4.82 -26.79
N VAL A 53 1.20 -3.48 -26.69
CA VAL A 53 0.08 -2.63 -26.18
C VAL A 53 0.01 -1.19 -26.81
N THR A 54 -1.10 -0.44 -26.64
CA THR A 54 -1.40 0.94 -27.22
C THR A 54 -2.05 1.91 -26.17
N THR A 55 -1.89 3.26 -26.24
CA THR A 55 -2.45 4.23 -25.21
C THR A 55 -2.77 5.71 -25.62
N MET A 56 -3.78 6.36 -24.96
CA MET A 56 -4.02 7.83 -24.72
C MET A 56 -5.08 8.12 -23.58
N ILE A 57 -5.18 9.38 -23.09
CA ILE A 57 -5.73 9.89 -21.80
C ILE A 57 -7.24 10.25 -21.75
N GLY A 58 -8.12 9.73 -20.86
CA GLY A 58 -8.34 8.34 -20.41
C GLY A 58 -7.76 7.86 -19.06
N ALA A 59 -6.90 8.65 -18.40
CA ALA A 59 -5.55 8.12 -18.18
C ALA A 59 -5.02 7.85 -16.79
N PHE A 60 -5.61 8.18 -15.64
CA PHE A 60 -4.86 7.84 -14.41
C PHE A 60 -4.75 6.32 -14.24
N ILE A 61 -5.89 5.63 -14.11
CA ILE A 61 -5.91 4.17 -14.04
C ILE A 61 -5.38 3.57 -15.35
N SER A 62 -5.89 4.01 -16.52
CA SER A 62 -5.46 3.45 -17.81
C SER A 62 -4.00 3.71 -18.17
N SER A 63 -3.36 4.79 -17.69
CA SER A 63 -1.89 4.97 -17.88
C SER A 63 -1.09 4.19 -16.86
N TYR A 64 -1.66 3.97 -15.68
CA TYR A 64 -1.02 3.15 -14.67
C TYR A 64 -1.02 1.68 -15.06
N VAL A 65 -2.10 1.21 -15.69
CA VAL A 65 -2.27 -0.16 -16.16
C VAL A 65 -2.45 -0.21 -17.69
N PRO A 66 -1.44 0.20 -18.49
CA PRO A 66 -1.59 0.38 -19.93
C PRO A 66 -1.82 -0.91 -20.73
N GLY A 67 -1.62 -2.08 -20.10
CA GLY A 67 -1.95 -3.38 -20.68
C GLY A 67 -3.40 -3.83 -20.46
N VAL A 68 -4.16 -3.13 -19.61
CA VAL A 68 -5.57 -3.47 -19.33
C VAL A 68 -6.47 -2.95 -20.43
N THR A 69 -7.31 -3.84 -20.94
CA THR A 69 -8.24 -3.50 -22.02
C THR A 69 -9.26 -2.45 -21.56
N THR A 70 -9.73 -1.61 -22.48
CA THR A 70 -10.76 -0.61 -22.17
C THR A 70 -11.99 -1.22 -21.50
N ALA A 71 -12.44 -2.40 -21.95
CA ALA A 71 -13.57 -3.11 -21.34
C ALA A 71 -13.30 -3.49 -19.87
N ASN A 72 -12.10 -3.99 -19.56
CA ASN A 72 -11.72 -4.32 -18.19
C ASN A 72 -11.50 -3.08 -17.33
N ILE A 73 -11.05 -1.97 -17.89
CA ILE A 73 -10.99 -0.68 -17.18
C ILE A 73 -12.39 -0.17 -16.86
N GLU A 74 -13.32 -0.22 -17.82
CA GLU A 74 -14.71 0.17 -17.60
C GLU A 74 -15.37 -0.71 -16.54
N HIS A 75 -15.13 -2.02 -16.60
CA HIS A 75 -15.62 -2.94 -15.58
C HIS A 75 -14.98 -2.65 -14.22
N LEU A 76 -13.66 -2.48 -14.14
CA LEU A 76 -12.94 -2.11 -12.92
C LEU A 76 -13.57 -0.88 -12.27
N ILE A 77 -13.72 0.21 -13.04
CA ILE A 77 -14.29 1.48 -12.57
C ILE A 77 -15.74 1.31 -12.08
N SER A 78 -16.50 0.39 -12.68
CA SER A 78 -17.88 0.10 -12.29
C SER A 78 -18.02 -0.55 -10.91
N LEU A 79 -17.00 -1.30 -10.45
CA LEU A 79 -16.96 -1.92 -9.11
C LEU A 79 -16.76 -0.88 -7.97
N TYR A 80 -16.49 0.38 -8.32
CA TYR A 80 -16.24 1.49 -7.40
C TYR A 80 -17.18 2.64 -7.75
N PRO A 81 -18.50 2.53 -7.51
CA PRO A 81 -19.40 3.65 -7.80
C PRO A 81 -19.04 4.85 -6.91
N VAL A 82 -19.03 6.07 -7.49
CA VAL A 82 -18.65 7.30 -6.77
C VAL A 82 -19.49 7.56 -5.51
N SER A 83 -20.73 7.04 -5.47
CA SER A 83 -21.61 7.11 -4.28
C SER A 83 -21.03 6.43 -3.04
N ASP A 84 -20.12 5.46 -3.21
CA ASP A 84 -19.42 4.81 -2.09
C ASP A 84 -18.37 5.73 -1.44
N PHE A 85 -18.04 6.87 -2.06
CA PHE A 85 -16.92 7.74 -1.70
C PHE A 85 -17.36 9.16 -1.33
N THR A 86 -18.51 9.29 -0.68
CA THR A 86 -19.05 10.60 -0.27
C THR A 86 -18.05 11.28 0.67
N ALA A 87 -17.48 12.40 0.22
CA ALA A 87 -16.56 13.20 1.03
C ALA A 87 -17.34 14.05 2.03
N ASP A 88 -16.82 14.18 3.26
CA ASP A 88 -17.37 15.12 4.24
C ASP A 88 -16.64 16.47 4.10
N PRO A 89 -17.31 17.51 3.58
CA PRO A 89 -16.70 18.83 3.40
C PRO A 89 -16.37 19.52 4.75
N ALA A 90 -16.83 18.99 5.88
CA ALA A 90 -16.39 19.45 7.20
C ALA A 90 -15.00 18.89 7.60
N VAL A 91 -14.51 17.86 6.90
CA VAL A 91 -13.27 17.14 7.24
C VAL A 91 -12.17 17.36 6.21
N THR A 92 -12.52 17.56 4.93
CA THR A 92 -11.55 17.62 3.82
C THR A 92 -12.13 18.33 2.59
N ASP A 93 -11.25 19.00 1.83
CA ASP A 93 -11.56 19.56 0.51
C ASP A 93 -11.35 18.55 -0.64
N LEU A 94 -10.88 17.33 -0.33
CA LEU A 94 -10.66 16.26 -1.29
C LEU A 94 -11.99 15.73 -1.87
N SER A 95 -12.02 15.55 -3.19
CA SER A 95 -13.23 15.13 -3.91
C SER A 95 -13.55 13.62 -3.72
N SER A 96 -14.82 13.25 -3.92
CA SER A 96 -15.22 11.83 -3.98
C SER A 96 -14.48 11.03 -5.05
N GLU A 97 -14.14 11.65 -6.19
CA GLU A 97 -13.36 10.99 -7.24
C GLU A 97 -11.89 10.78 -6.83
N PHE A 98 -11.33 11.63 -5.97
CA PHE A 98 -10.01 11.39 -5.38
C PHE A 98 -10.03 10.12 -4.53
N PHE A 99 -10.99 9.99 -3.60
CA PHE A 99 -11.11 8.82 -2.75
C PHE A 99 -11.41 7.55 -3.55
N ARG A 100 -12.23 7.64 -4.59
CA ARG A 100 -12.52 6.56 -5.52
C ARG A 100 -11.24 6.10 -6.26
N ALA A 101 -10.52 7.03 -6.87
CA ALA A 101 -9.28 6.74 -7.59
C ALA A 101 -8.20 6.15 -6.66
N ALA A 102 -8.05 6.72 -5.45
CA ALA A 102 -7.13 6.22 -4.44
C ALA A 102 -7.47 4.78 -4.01
N ARG A 103 -8.77 4.46 -3.87
CA ARG A 103 -9.22 3.10 -3.54
C ARG A 103 -8.89 2.11 -4.65
N ILE A 104 -9.21 2.44 -5.91
CA ILE A 104 -8.88 1.59 -7.07
C ILE A 104 -7.37 1.36 -7.14
N PHE A 105 -6.58 2.44 -7.04
CA PHE A 105 -5.12 2.37 -7.12
C PHE A 105 -4.51 1.51 -6.01
N ARG A 106 -4.97 1.69 -4.77
CA ARG A 106 -4.56 0.86 -3.64
C ARG A 106 -4.89 -0.61 -3.87
N ASP A 107 -6.09 -0.91 -4.34
CA ASP A 107 -6.53 -2.30 -4.51
C ASP A 107 -5.72 -3.02 -5.60
N ILE A 108 -5.39 -2.32 -6.70
CA ILE A 108 -4.50 -2.83 -7.74
C ILE A 108 -3.09 -3.12 -7.22
N LEU A 109 -2.57 -2.31 -6.28
CA LEU A 109 -1.14 -2.31 -5.95
C LEU A 109 -0.74 -2.93 -4.62
N MET A 110 -1.57 -2.78 -3.60
CA MET A 110 -1.15 -2.99 -2.20
C MET A 110 -2.14 -3.85 -1.41
N THR A 111 -3.32 -4.16 -1.95
CA THR A 111 -4.35 -4.89 -1.20
C THR A 111 -4.68 -6.24 -1.83
N CYS A 112 -5.05 -6.28 -3.11
CA CYS A 112 -5.52 -7.53 -3.70
C CYS A 112 -4.40 -8.55 -3.91
N GLN A 113 -3.18 -8.14 -4.25
CA GLN A 113 -2.09 -9.09 -4.48
C GLN A 113 -1.59 -9.75 -3.19
N PRO A 114 -1.41 -9.03 -2.06
CA PRO A 114 -1.13 -9.68 -0.77
C PRO A 114 -2.24 -10.63 -0.32
N MET A 115 -3.51 -10.35 -0.65
CA MET A 115 -4.62 -11.27 -0.36
C MET A 115 -4.50 -12.58 -1.16
N LEU A 116 -4.29 -12.49 -2.49
CA LEU A 116 -4.09 -13.68 -3.34
C LEU A 116 -2.84 -14.47 -2.91
N TYR A 117 -1.74 -13.78 -2.63
CA TYR A 117 -0.51 -14.41 -2.16
C TYR A 117 -0.71 -15.13 -0.83
N GLY A 118 -1.38 -14.47 0.11
CA GLY A 118 -1.75 -15.05 1.40
C GLY A 118 -2.63 -16.28 1.26
N GLU A 119 -3.62 -16.25 0.37
CA GLU A 119 -4.51 -17.38 0.11
C GLU A 119 -3.71 -18.61 -0.37
N HIS A 120 -2.81 -18.42 -1.33
CA HIS A 120 -1.97 -19.51 -1.84
C HIS A 120 -0.97 -20.02 -0.81
N ILE A 121 -0.39 -19.16 0.03
CA ILE A 121 0.46 -19.58 1.16
C ILE A 121 -0.33 -20.44 2.14
N ALA A 122 -1.56 -20.04 2.46
CA ALA A 122 -2.44 -20.78 3.36
C ALA A 122 -2.86 -22.13 2.76
N ALA A 123 -3.18 -22.16 1.46
CA ALA A 123 -3.49 -23.39 0.73
C ALA A 123 -2.32 -24.39 0.72
N ALA A 124 -1.08 -23.89 0.80
CA ALA A 124 0.12 -24.71 0.97
C ALA A 124 0.33 -25.23 2.41
N GLY A 125 -0.60 -24.96 3.33
CA GLY A 125 -0.60 -25.45 4.71
C GLY A 125 0.08 -24.55 5.72
N ASN A 126 0.37 -23.29 5.38
CA ASN A 126 0.99 -22.33 6.29
C ASN A 126 -0.05 -21.46 7.01
N ASP A 127 0.34 -20.96 8.18
CA ASP A 127 -0.45 -19.96 8.90
C ASP A 127 -0.18 -18.57 8.31
N VAL A 128 -1.26 -17.88 7.93
CA VAL A 128 -1.21 -16.51 7.37
C VAL A 128 -1.98 -15.56 8.25
N TYR A 129 -1.40 -14.38 8.48
CA TYR A 129 -2.01 -13.30 9.26
C TYR A 129 -2.00 -12.03 8.41
N LEU A 130 -3.17 -11.53 8.06
CA LEU A 130 -3.32 -10.26 7.35
C LEU A 130 -3.66 -9.15 8.35
N TYR A 131 -3.14 -7.95 8.10
CA TYR A 131 -3.46 -6.76 8.89
C TYR A 131 -3.84 -5.57 8.01
N ASN A 132 -4.63 -4.66 8.57
CA ASN A 132 -4.95 -3.35 8.03
C ASN A 132 -4.61 -2.29 9.08
N TRP A 133 -3.64 -1.43 8.79
CA TRP A 133 -3.24 -0.38 9.73
C TRP A 133 -4.11 0.87 9.58
N ASN A 134 -4.79 1.29 10.65
CA ASN A 134 -5.87 2.27 10.59
C ASN A 134 -5.64 3.49 11.51
N GLN A 135 -4.39 3.86 11.76
CA GLN A 135 -4.02 5.03 12.58
C GLN A 135 -2.73 5.67 12.06
N THR A 136 -2.60 6.98 12.17
CA THR A 136 -1.43 7.72 11.69
C THR A 136 -1.14 8.94 12.55
N ILE A 137 0.14 9.25 12.71
CA ILE A 137 0.63 10.51 13.28
C ILE A 137 1.00 11.53 12.19
N LEU A 138 0.85 11.16 10.92
CA LEU A 138 1.35 11.94 9.79
C LEU A 138 0.36 12.99 9.29
N ASP A 139 -0.90 12.96 9.72
CA ASP A 139 -1.92 13.91 9.26
C ASP A 139 -1.49 15.38 9.44
N PRO A 140 -0.98 15.83 10.61
CA PRO A 140 -0.51 17.21 10.76
C PRO A 140 0.71 17.56 9.89
N VAL A 141 1.58 16.58 9.63
CA VAL A 141 2.72 16.76 8.74
C VAL A 141 2.24 16.95 7.31
N LEU A 142 1.32 16.09 6.84
CA LEU A 142 0.72 16.17 5.51
C LEU A 142 0.00 17.50 5.31
N GLU A 143 -0.85 17.90 6.27
CA GLU A 143 -1.55 19.18 6.24
C GLU A 143 -0.56 20.36 6.08
N SER A 144 0.57 20.34 6.80
CA SER A 144 1.56 21.41 6.72
C SER A 144 2.30 21.50 5.37
N ILE A 145 2.38 20.39 4.60
CA ILE A 145 3.07 20.37 3.30
C ILE A 145 2.13 20.51 2.11
N THR A 146 0.91 19.99 2.20
CA THR A 146 -0.06 20.00 1.09
C THR A 146 -1.14 21.06 1.27
N ASN A 147 -1.32 21.60 2.47
CA ASN A 147 -2.47 22.42 2.85
C ASN A 147 -3.81 21.67 2.62
N GLU A 148 -3.81 20.35 2.81
CA GLU A 148 -4.95 19.46 2.60
C GLU A 148 -5.03 18.46 3.77
N THR A 149 -6.24 18.14 4.23
CA THR A 149 -6.52 17.16 5.28
C THR A 149 -7.29 15.97 4.74
N GLY A 150 -7.41 14.89 5.53
CA GLY A 150 -8.30 13.77 5.20
C GLY A 150 -7.71 12.69 4.30
N PHE A 151 -6.38 12.65 4.12
CA PHE A 151 -5.70 11.52 3.47
C PHE A 151 -5.84 10.22 4.27
N GLY A 152 -5.98 10.32 5.60
CA GLY A 152 -5.99 9.18 6.51
C GLY A 152 -4.63 8.48 6.56
N PRO A 153 -4.58 7.22 7.00
CA PRO A 153 -3.34 6.44 7.02
C PRO A 153 -2.81 6.20 5.60
N ILE A 154 -1.83 7.00 5.19
CA ILE A 154 -1.12 6.84 3.92
C ILE A 154 -0.22 5.62 3.93
N HIS A 155 0.24 5.22 2.75
CA HIS A 155 1.22 4.14 2.60
C HIS A 155 2.43 4.34 3.53
N THR A 156 2.83 3.29 4.26
CA THR A 156 3.93 3.27 5.25
C THR A 156 3.70 4.03 6.55
N SER A 157 2.48 4.53 6.82
CA SER A 157 2.15 5.22 8.08
C SER A 157 2.46 4.40 9.33
N GLU A 158 2.50 3.07 9.21
CA GLU A 158 2.75 2.14 10.31
C GLU A 158 4.23 2.02 10.70
N PHE A 159 5.18 2.49 9.88
CA PHE A 159 6.60 2.19 10.06
C PHE A 159 7.13 2.66 11.42
N ALA A 160 6.90 3.93 11.78
CA ALA A 160 7.39 4.44 13.06
C ALA A 160 6.77 3.72 14.27
N TYR A 161 5.56 3.18 14.13
CA TYR A 161 4.94 2.35 15.16
C TYR A 161 5.63 0.99 15.28
N ILE A 162 5.82 0.28 14.16
CA ILE A 162 6.45 -1.04 14.11
C ILE A 162 7.90 -0.97 14.60
N PHE A 163 8.65 0.04 14.17
CA PHE A 163 10.03 0.27 14.62
C PHE A 163 10.12 0.82 16.05
N GLY A 164 8.99 1.12 16.69
CA GLY A 164 8.97 1.57 18.08
C GLY A 164 9.47 2.99 18.31
N ASN A 165 9.50 3.84 17.27
CA ASN A 165 10.11 5.16 17.33
C ASN A 165 9.28 6.22 16.58
N LEU A 166 8.21 6.71 17.22
CA LEU A 166 7.39 7.83 16.69
C LEU A 166 8.21 9.12 16.53
N SER A 167 9.18 9.36 17.40
CA SER A 167 10.07 10.53 17.36
C SER A 167 10.94 10.59 16.10
N HIS A 168 10.95 9.55 15.25
CA HIS A 168 11.51 9.66 13.90
C HIS A 168 10.88 10.80 13.08
N TYR A 169 9.61 11.11 13.34
CA TYR A 169 8.87 12.21 12.71
C TYR A 169 8.88 13.52 13.50
N ASP A 170 9.60 13.57 14.63
CA ASP A 170 9.85 14.82 15.36
C ASP A 170 11.00 15.60 14.68
N VAL A 171 10.68 16.15 13.51
CA VAL A 171 11.62 16.87 12.66
C VAL A 171 11.30 18.37 12.70
N ASN A 172 12.33 19.18 12.90
CA ASN A 172 12.19 20.63 12.97
C ASN A 172 11.47 21.20 11.74
N GLY A 173 10.44 22.01 11.97
CA GLY A 173 9.63 22.65 10.94
C GLY A 173 8.30 21.95 10.65
N TYR A 174 8.06 20.77 11.21
CA TYR A 174 6.82 20.02 11.04
C TYR A 174 6.06 19.83 12.37
N PRO A 175 4.72 19.89 12.37
CA PRO A 175 3.95 19.59 13.57
C PRO A 175 4.14 18.14 14.00
N PHE A 176 4.47 17.93 15.28
CA PHE A 176 4.58 16.60 15.87
C PHE A 176 3.90 16.60 17.25
N ASN A 177 2.71 16.01 17.30
CA ASN A 177 1.92 15.92 18.53
C ASN A 177 1.16 14.58 18.60
N PRO A 178 1.87 13.44 18.69
CA PRO A 178 1.24 12.13 18.84
C PRO A 178 0.40 12.06 20.12
N ALA A 179 -0.76 11.45 20.02
CA ALA A 179 -1.67 11.22 21.14
C ALA A 179 -1.20 10.03 22.01
N PRO A 180 -1.68 9.91 23.27
CA PRO A 180 -1.36 8.74 24.12
C PRO A 180 -1.63 7.40 23.43
N GLU A 181 -2.72 7.32 22.65
CA GLU A 181 -3.13 6.13 21.91
C GLU A 181 -2.11 5.74 20.82
N ASP A 182 -1.36 6.70 20.27
CA ASP A 182 -0.28 6.42 19.30
C ASP A 182 0.88 5.69 19.97
N TYR A 183 1.24 6.09 21.19
CA TYR A 183 2.29 5.43 21.97
C TYR A 183 1.87 4.02 22.40
N GLU A 184 0.61 3.83 22.79
CA GLU A 184 0.06 2.52 23.09
C GLU A 184 0.05 1.62 21.85
N LEU A 185 -0.35 2.14 20.68
CA LEU A 185 -0.33 1.40 19.43
C LEU A 185 1.10 1.08 18.97
N ARG A 186 2.05 2.01 19.16
CA ARG A 186 3.49 1.79 18.89
C ARG A 186 4.01 0.61 19.69
N ASP A 187 3.74 0.60 21.00
CA ASP A 187 4.24 -0.45 21.89
C ASP A 187 3.65 -1.81 21.48
N ARG A 188 2.35 -1.87 21.19
CA ARG A 188 1.67 -3.09 20.75
C ARG A 188 2.12 -3.55 19.38
N GLY A 189 2.25 -2.63 18.42
CA GLY A 189 2.74 -2.91 17.07
C GLY A 189 4.16 -3.49 17.11
N SER A 190 5.12 -2.77 17.68
CA SER A 190 6.52 -3.22 17.73
C SER A 190 6.69 -4.57 18.43
N ARG A 191 5.97 -4.79 19.54
CA ARG A 191 5.96 -6.08 20.25
C ARG A 191 5.32 -7.20 19.43
N SER A 192 4.28 -6.91 18.66
CA SER A 192 3.61 -7.91 17.81
C SER A 192 4.52 -8.41 16.70
N TRP A 193 5.26 -7.52 16.03
CA TRP A 193 6.21 -7.91 14.96
C TRP A 193 7.38 -8.73 15.50
N SER A 194 8.00 -8.30 16.60
CA SER A 194 9.08 -9.06 17.24
C SER A 194 8.59 -10.41 17.79
N THR A 195 7.36 -10.47 18.31
CA THR A 195 6.74 -11.72 18.76
C THR A 195 6.46 -12.65 17.58
N PHE A 196 5.95 -12.14 16.45
CA PHE A 196 5.75 -12.92 15.24
C PHE A 196 7.07 -13.53 14.74
N ALA A 197 8.14 -12.73 14.68
CA ALA A 197 9.46 -13.22 14.31
C ALA A 197 10.00 -14.30 15.27
N SER A 198 9.65 -14.21 16.57
CA SER A 198 10.14 -15.15 17.58
C SER A 198 9.35 -16.46 17.67
N VAL A 199 8.02 -16.42 17.50
CA VAL A 199 7.15 -17.58 17.79
C VAL A 199 6.09 -17.85 16.71
N GLY A 200 6.14 -17.15 15.58
CA GLY A 200 5.22 -17.31 14.45
C GLY A 200 3.79 -16.82 14.74
N LYS A 201 3.58 -16.03 15.81
CA LYS A 201 2.27 -15.48 16.17
C LYS A 201 2.37 -13.98 16.46
N PRO A 202 1.51 -13.15 15.85
CA PRO A 202 1.53 -11.71 16.08
C PRO A 202 0.95 -11.30 17.44
N GLY A 203 0.24 -12.23 18.13
CA GLY A 203 -0.38 -11.97 19.43
C GLY A 203 -0.11 -13.05 20.46
N VAL A 204 0.33 -12.64 21.66
CA VAL A 204 0.52 -13.50 22.84
C VAL A 204 -0.01 -12.80 24.09
N LYS A 205 -0.85 -13.52 24.86
CA LYS A 205 -1.44 -13.00 26.10
C LYS A 205 -0.33 -12.63 27.11
N GLY A 206 -0.45 -11.45 27.72
CA GLY A 206 0.48 -10.96 28.75
C GLY A 206 1.82 -10.44 28.23
N ARG A 207 1.93 -10.12 26.93
CA ARG A 207 3.15 -9.56 26.30
C ARG A 207 2.96 -8.19 25.65
N ASP A 208 1.85 -7.50 25.95
CA ASP A 208 1.47 -6.21 25.35
C ASP A 208 1.59 -6.21 23.81
N THR A 209 1.15 -7.30 23.18
CA THR A 209 1.00 -7.41 21.72
C THR A 209 -0.44 -7.10 21.33
N PHE A 210 -0.74 -7.14 20.03
CA PHE A 210 -2.11 -7.27 19.55
C PHE A 210 -2.78 -8.51 20.13
N GLN A 211 -4.06 -8.35 20.47
CA GLN A 211 -4.87 -9.38 21.09
C GLN A 211 -5.95 -9.84 20.13
N GLY A 212 -6.27 -11.14 20.13
CA GLY A 212 -7.32 -11.68 19.26
C GLY A 212 -6.96 -11.78 17.78
N VAL A 213 -5.68 -11.66 17.42
CA VAL A 213 -5.25 -11.87 16.02
C VAL A 213 -5.47 -13.33 15.61
N GLY A 214 -6.27 -13.53 14.57
CA GLY A 214 -6.60 -14.84 13.99
C GLY A 214 -5.96 -15.06 12.63
N LYS A 215 -5.97 -16.32 12.17
CA LYS A 215 -5.51 -16.67 10.82
C LYS A 215 -6.43 -16.01 9.79
N ALA A 216 -5.85 -15.47 8.72
CA ALA A 216 -6.59 -14.84 7.64
C ALA A 216 -7.45 -15.84 6.86
N PHE A 217 -6.98 -17.08 6.71
CA PHE A 217 -7.65 -18.15 5.97
C PHE A 217 -7.82 -19.38 6.88
N PRO A 218 -8.87 -19.42 7.72
CA PRO A 218 -9.13 -20.56 8.60
C PRO A 218 -9.51 -21.82 7.79
N SER A 219 -9.07 -22.99 8.26
CA SER A 219 -9.35 -24.26 7.58
C SER A 219 -10.84 -24.58 7.55
N GLY A 220 -11.36 -24.92 6.37
CA GLY A 220 -12.74 -25.39 6.21
C GLY A 220 -13.80 -24.29 6.06
N GLY A 221 -13.38 -23.04 5.89
CA GLY A 221 -14.25 -21.91 5.58
C GLY A 221 -13.81 -21.16 4.31
N ASP A 222 -14.70 -20.33 3.77
CA ASP A 222 -14.44 -19.37 2.68
C ASP A 222 -14.25 -17.94 3.22
N GLU A 223 -14.31 -17.78 4.55
CA GLU A 223 -14.17 -16.49 5.20
C GLU A 223 -12.72 -16.04 5.20
N VAL A 224 -12.50 -14.77 4.82
CA VAL A 224 -11.17 -14.15 4.85
C VAL A 224 -11.16 -13.09 5.95
N TYR A 225 -10.22 -13.22 6.87
CA TYR A 225 -10.08 -12.33 8.02
C TYR A 225 -8.85 -11.41 7.90
N VAL A 226 -9.01 -10.20 8.40
CA VAL A 226 -7.93 -9.21 8.55
C VAL A 226 -7.98 -8.63 9.96
N PHE A 227 -6.82 -8.43 10.55
CA PHE A 227 -6.71 -7.72 11.83
C PHE A 227 -6.55 -6.23 11.59
N VAL A 228 -7.54 -5.42 11.99
CA VAL A 228 -7.43 -3.97 11.97
C VAL A 228 -6.59 -3.54 13.17
N ALA A 229 -5.50 -2.81 12.93
CA ALA A 229 -4.60 -2.27 13.95
C ALA A 229 -4.84 -0.76 14.14
N GLY A 230 -5.08 -0.33 15.38
CA GLY A 230 -5.41 1.07 15.69
C GLY A 230 -6.79 1.53 15.26
N GLY A 231 -7.06 2.82 15.47
CA GLY A 231 -8.35 3.45 15.18
C GLY A 231 -9.49 2.98 16.12
N PRO A 232 -10.73 3.42 15.86
CA PRO A 232 -11.86 3.20 16.78
C PRO A 232 -12.40 1.77 16.81
N HIS A 233 -11.97 0.91 15.89
CA HIS A 233 -12.51 -0.44 15.67
C HIS A 233 -11.39 -1.48 15.50
N GLU A 234 -10.33 -1.36 16.30
CA GLU A 234 -9.25 -2.36 16.32
C GLU A 234 -9.80 -3.77 16.61
N GLY A 235 -9.30 -4.76 15.88
CA GLY A 235 -9.67 -6.17 16.09
C GLY A 235 -9.69 -7.00 14.82
N LEU A 236 -9.89 -8.30 15.01
CA LEU A 236 -10.11 -9.23 13.90
C LEU A 236 -11.51 -9.03 13.32
N SER A 237 -11.61 -8.95 12.00
CA SER A 237 -12.87 -8.86 11.29
C SER A 237 -12.78 -9.57 9.95
N ALA A 238 -13.87 -10.20 9.53
CA ALA A 238 -13.96 -10.70 8.16
C ALA A 238 -13.98 -9.53 7.17
N ILE A 239 -13.52 -9.75 5.94
CA ILE A 239 -13.61 -8.75 4.86
C ILE A 239 -15.05 -8.55 4.36
N ASP A 240 -15.92 -9.54 4.58
CA ASP A 240 -17.32 -9.58 4.19
C ASP A 240 -18.13 -10.55 5.07
N GLY A 241 -19.40 -10.78 4.74
CA GLY A 241 -20.26 -11.69 5.51
C GLY A 241 -20.67 -11.15 6.89
N PRO A 242 -21.28 -11.99 7.75
CA PRO A 242 -21.85 -11.58 9.04
C PRO A 242 -20.79 -11.19 10.08
N ASP A 243 -19.59 -11.77 9.99
CA ASP A 243 -18.47 -11.53 10.91
C ASP A 243 -17.65 -10.27 10.56
N SER A 244 -18.06 -9.54 9.52
CA SER A 244 -17.41 -8.30 9.11
C SER A 244 -17.98 -7.08 9.84
N THR A 245 -17.09 -6.17 10.26
CA THR A 245 -17.47 -4.81 10.63
C THR A 245 -18.09 -4.07 9.44
N LYS A 246 -18.93 -3.08 9.70
CA LYS A 246 -19.54 -2.27 8.63
C LYS A 246 -18.48 -1.64 7.72
N VAL A 247 -17.42 -1.08 8.31
CA VAL A 247 -16.34 -0.38 7.60
C VAL A 247 -15.55 -1.31 6.67
N LEU A 248 -15.30 -2.57 7.07
CA LEU A 248 -14.65 -3.54 6.19
C LEU A 248 -15.59 -4.08 5.12
N ARG A 249 -16.85 -4.37 5.44
CA ARG A 249 -17.82 -4.85 4.45
C ARG A 249 -18.07 -3.83 3.33
N GLU A 250 -18.04 -2.53 3.64
CA GLU A 250 -18.13 -1.45 2.64
C GLU A 250 -16.93 -1.40 1.69
N GLN A 251 -15.83 -2.09 2.02
CA GLN A 251 -14.68 -2.22 1.12
C GLN A 251 -14.94 -3.12 -0.08
N LYS A 252 -15.90 -4.03 0.00
CA LYS A 252 -16.23 -4.99 -1.07
C LYS A 252 -14.99 -5.74 -1.60
N LEU A 253 -14.04 -6.07 -0.70
CA LEU A 253 -12.73 -6.62 -1.08
C LEU A 253 -12.87 -7.96 -1.80
N ARG A 254 -13.85 -8.80 -1.45
CA ARG A 254 -14.09 -10.06 -2.15
C ARG A 254 -14.37 -9.82 -3.64
N GLU A 255 -15.43 -9.08 -3.95
CA GLU A 255 -15.82 -8.74 -5.33
C GLU A 255 -14.69 -8.03 -6.11
N ARG A 256 -14.06 -7.04 -5.48
CA ARG A 256 -13.01 -6.23 -6.14
C ARG A 256 -11.74 -7.02 -6.38
N CYS A 257 -11.29 -7.80 -5.40
CA CYS A 257 -10.08 -8.59 -5.54
C CYS A 257 -10.27 -9.87 -6.35
N GLU A 258 -11.48 -10.45 -6.42
CA GLU A 258 -11.80 -11.52 -7.37
C GLU A 258 -11.58 -11.05 -8.81
N PHE A 259 -12.03 -9.84 -9.15
CA PHE A 259 -11.77 -9.29 -10.48
C PHE A 259 -10.29 -8.91 -10.66
N ILE A 260 -9.70 -8.17 -9.71
CA ILE A 260 -8.31 -7.69 -9.80
C ILE A 260 -7.29 -8.84 -9.92
N ASN A 261 -7.52 -9.92 -9.18
CA ASN A 261 -6.68 -11.11 -9.19
C ASN A 261 -7.16 -12.18 -10.20
N SER A 262 -8.09 -11.84 -11.10
CA SER A 262 -8.50 -12.78 -12.13
C SER A 262 -7.33 -13.08 -13.08
N PRO A 263 -7.21 -14.30 -13.64
CA PRO A 263 -6.11 -14.65 -14.53
C PRO A 263 -5.95 -13.68 -15.71
N GLU A 264 -7.07 -13.22 -16.28
CA GLU A 264 -7.06 -12.24 -17.37
C GLU A 264 -6.53 -10.89 -16.92
N LEU A 265 -6.97 -10.38 -15.75
CA LEU A 265 -6.52 -9.07 -15.30
C LEU A 265 -5.06 -9.09 -14.85
N ILE A 266 -4.61 -10.17 -14.21
CA ILE A 266 -3.18 -10.39 -13.87
C ILE A 266 -2.32 -10.35 -15.15
N GLU A 267 -2.71 -11.08 -16.19
CA GLU A 267 -2.00 -11.08 -17.48
C GLU A 267 -1.91 -9.66 -18.08
N GLN A 268 -3.02 -8.91 -18.02
CA GLN A 268 -3.09 -7.54 -18.55
C GLN A 268 -2.34 -6.51 -17.69
N LEU A 269 -2.23 -6.74 -16.38
CA LEU A 269 -1.42 -5.93 -15.46
C LEU A 269 0.08 -6.17 -15.65
N GLY A 270 0.46 -7.31 -16.24
CA GLY A 270 1.85 -7.68 -16.51
C GLY A 270 2.59 -8.27 -15.31
N TYR A 271 1.86 -8.93 -14.41
CA TYR A 271 2.41 -9.68 -13.27
C TYR A 271 2.67 -11.16 -13.60
#